data_AF-A0A927SX63-F1
#
_entry.id   AF-A0A927SX63-F1
#
_cell.length_a   1.000
_cell.length_b   1.000
_cell.length_c   1.000
_cell.angle_alpha   90.00
_cell.angle_beta   90.00
_cell.angle_gamma   90.00
#
_symmetry.space_group_name_H-M   'P 1'
#
loop_
_entity.id
_entity.type
_entity.pdbx_description
1 polymer ?
#
loop_
_entity_poly.entity_id
_entity_poly.type
_entity_poly.pdbx_seq_one_letter_code
_entity_poly.pdbx_strand_id
1 'polypeptide(L)'
;MKLAVIGSRGIIVEDIERYLPDGIDEIVSGGARGADLCAKEYAVSRSIKYTEFLPDYNRYGRAAPIKRNDEIINYADEIIAFWDGASKGTQYTVKRAQKLGKKVTVIIL
;
A
#
# COMPACT_ATOMS: atom_id res chain seq x y z
N MET A 1 4.11 -5.61 13.49
CA MET A 1 4.59 -4.47 12.70
C MET A 1 3.48 -3.82 11.89
N LYS A 2 3.70 -2.60 11.39
CA LYS A 2 2.81 -1.90 10.44
C LYS A 2 3.25 -2.19 9.01
N LEU A 3 2.42 -2.92 8.26
CA LEU A 3 2.69 -3.25 6.87
C LEU A 3 1.86 -2.36 5.93
N ALA A 4 2.52 -1.61 5.05
CA ALA A 4 1.82 -0.96 3.96
C ALA A 4 1.58 -1.95 2.81
N VAL A 5 0.33 -2.11 2.41
CA VAL A 5 -0.06 -2.82 1.19
C VAL A 5 -0.54 -1.79 0.18
N ILE A 6 0.16 -1.71 -0.94
CA ILE A 6 -0.15 -0.80 -2.04
C ILE A 6 -0.20 -1.57 -3.36
N GLY A 7 -0.85 -1.02 -4.37
CA GLY A 7 -0.67 -1.58 -5.71
C GLY A 7 -1.39 -0.88 -6.84
N SER A 8 -1.26 -1.49 -8.01
CA SER A 8 -1.97 -1.05 -9.22
C SER A 8 -3.46 -1.33 -9.09
N ARG A 9 -4.29 -0.40 -9.57
CA ARG A 9 -5.76 -0.47 -9.41
C ARG A 9 -6.42 -1.63 -10.15
N GLY A 10 -5.74 -2.18 -11.15
CA GLY A 10 -6.22 -3.32 -11.95
C GLY A 10 -5.83 -4.69 -11.39
N ILE A 11 -5.01 -4.75 -10.34
CA ILE A 11 -4.56 -6.02 -9.76
C ILE A 11 -5.52 -6.44 -8.65
N ILE A 12 -6.09 -7.62 -8.79
CA ILE A 12 -6.82 -8.32 -7.72
C ILE A 12 -5.93 -9.42 -7.20
N VAL A 13 -5.82 -9.53 -5.87
CA VAL A 13 -5.00 -10.55 -5.20
C VAL A 13 -5.91 -11.37 -4.30
N GLU A 14 -6.43 -12.47 -4.82
CA GLU A 14 -7.38 -13.34 -4.09
C GLU A 14 -6.72 -13.98 -2.86
N ASP A 15 -5.54 -14.57 -3.03
CA ASP A 15 -4.77 -15.22 -1.96
C ASP A 15 -3.66 -14.29 -1.41
N ILE A 16 -4.04 -13.07 -1.01
CA ILE A 16 -3.07 -12.05 -0.58
C ILE A 16 -2.17 -12.54 0.56
N GLU A 17 -2.69 -13.38 1.44
CA GLU A 17 -1.98 -13.95 2.59
C GLU A 17 -0.67 -14.67 2.21
N ARG A 18 -0.58 -15.27 1.01
CA ARG A 18 0.62 -15.96 0.54
C ARG A 18 1.83 -15.05 0.37
N TYR A 19 1.58 -13.75 0.23
CA TYR A 19 2.61 -12.74 0.03
C TYR A 19 2.93 -11.96 1.30
N LEU A 20 2.05 -12.03 2.30
CA LEU A 20 2.17 -11.23 3.50
C LEU A 20 3.10 -11.93 4.50
N PRO A 21 4.02 -11.18 5.13
CA PRO A 21 4.84 -11.72 6.23
C PRO A 21 4.01 -11.98 7.48
N ASP A 22 4.54 -12.82 8.38
CA ASP A 22 3.96 -13.01 9.71
C ASP A 22 4.15 -11.78 10.62
N GLY A 23 3.42 -11.73 11.74
CA GLY A 23 3.60 -10.71 12.78
C GLY A 23 3.10 -9.31 12.39
N ILE A 24 2.08 -9.23 11.53
CA ILE A 24 1.42 -7.97 11.16
C ILE A 24 0.44 -7.58 12.26
N ASP A 25 0.67 -6.41 12.86
CA ASP A 25 -0.26 -5.83 13.86
C ASP A 25 -1.27 -4.90 13.19
N GLU A 26 -0.86 -4.28 12.07
CA GLU A 26 -1.64 -3.27 11.37
C GLU A 26 -1.33 -3.29 9.86
N ILE A 27 -2.38 -3.29 9.05
CA ILE A 27 -2.31 -3.11 7.60
C ILE A 27 -2.66 -1.67 7.27
N VAL A 28 -1.81 -1.04 6.45
CA VAL A 28 -1.93 0.34 6.02
C VAL A 28 -2.10 0.38 4.51
N SER A 29 -3.07 1.13 4.02
CA SER A 29 -3.27 1.29 2.58
C SER A 29 -3.85 2.68 2.29
N GLY A 30 -4.22 2.99 1.05
CA GLY A 30 -4.95 4.25 0.81
C GLY A 30 -6.15 4.14 -0.09
N GLY A 31 -6.91 3.05 0.10
CA GLY A 31 -8.32 2.98 -0.26
C GLY A 31 -8.59 3.00 -1.76
N ALA A 32 -7.58 2.69 -2.59
CA ALA A 32 -7.82 2.49 -4.01
C ALA A 32 -8.53 1.16 -4.28
N ARG A 33 -9.05 0.98 -5.50
CA ARG A 33 -9.43 -0.36 -5.98
C ARG A 33 -8.18 -1.21 -6.20
N GLY A 34 -8.37 -2.52 -6.39
CA GLY A 34 -7.29 -3.46 -6.64
C GLY A 34 -6.63 -3.90 -5.34
N ALA A 35 -5.30 -3.92 -5.30
CA ALA A 35 -4.53 -4.38 -4.15
C ALA A 35 -4.90 -3.70 -2.82
N ASP A 36 -5.15 -2.39 -2.82
CA ASP A 36 -5.58 -1.63 -1.63
C ASP A 36 -6.92 -2.16 -1.06
N LEU A 37 -7.85 -2.58 -1.91
CA LEU A 37 -9.12 -3.19 -1.52
C LEU A 37 -8.93 -4.61 -0.99
N CYS A 38 -8.14 -5.44 -1.68
CA CYS A 38 -7.81 -6.78 -1.20
C CYS A 38 -7.13 -6.74 0.19
N ALA A 39 -6.27 -5.75 0.42
CA ALA A 39 -5.63 -5.53 1.72
C ALA A 39 -6.64 -5.22 2.83
N LYS A 40 -7.64 -4.39 2.53
CA LYS A 40 -8.72 -4.04 3.46
C LYS A 40 -9.56 -5.25 3.81
N GLU A 41 -10.00 -6.00 2.80
CA GLU A 41 -10.81 -7.20 2.98
C GLU A 41 -10.08 -8.25 3.81
N TYR A 42 -8.79 -8.47 3.53
CA TYR A 42 -7.95 -9.37 4.32
C TYR A 42 -7.76 -8.91 5.76
N ALA A 43 -7.48 -7.61 5.99
CA ALA A 43 -7.33 -7.09 7.35
C ALA A 43 -8.60 -7.31 8.18
N VAL A 44 -9.77 -7.02 7.58
CA VAL A 44 -11.08 -7.24 8.20
C VAL A 44 -11.31 -8.72 8.49
N SER A 45 -11.07 -9.61 7.53
CA SER A 45 -11.34 -11.05 7.69
C SER A 45 -10.45 -11.71 8.75
N ARG A 46 -9.25 -11.18 8.98
CA ARG A 46 -8.30 -11.65 10.00
C ARG A 46 -8.34 -10.86 11.30
N SER A 47 -9.25 -9.89 11.44
CA SER A 47 -9.32 -8.97 12.60
C SER A 47 -7.99 -8.23 12.87
N ILE A 48 -7.23 -7.95 11.82
CA ILE A 48 -6.01 -7.12 11.88
C ILE A 48 -6.44 -5.65 11.81
N LYS A 49 -5.78 -4.78 12.58
CA LYS A 49 -6.06 -3.35 12.52
C LYS A 49 -5.83 -2.84 11.09
N TYR A 50 -6.77 -2.05 10.56
CA TYR A 50 -6.66 -1.44 9.24
C TYR A 50 -6.67 0.08 9.35
N THR A 51 -5.69 0.72 8.71
CA THR A 51 -5.62 2.19 8.59
C THR A 51 -5.55 2.60 7.13
N GLU A 52 -6.49 3.47 6.74
CA GLU A 52 -6.63 3.97 5.37
C GLU A 52 -6.21 5.43 5.29
N PHE A 53 -5.27 5.74 4.39
CA PHE A 53 -4.88 7.11 4.09
C PHE A 53 -5.54 7.57 2.78
N LEU A 54 -6.47 8.52 2.87
CA LEU A 54 -7.14 9.08 1.70
C LEU A 54 -6.46 10.37 1.20
N PRO A 55 -6.44 10.64 -0.11
CA PRO A 55 -5.85 11.86 -0.64
C PRO A 55 -6.63 13.11 -0.22
N ASP A 56 -5.95 14.06 0.45
CA ASP A 56 -6.50 15.37 0.81
C ASP A 56 -6.40 16.36 -0.36
N TYR A 57 -7.42 16.35 -1.22
CA TYR A 57 -7.51 17.26 -2.38
C TYR A 57 -7.73 18.72 -1.99
N ASN A 58 -8.35 18.98 -0.83
CA ASN A 58 -8.59 20.35 -0.37
C ASN A 58 -7.27 21.04 -0.04
N ARG A 59 -6.34 20.31 0.61
CA ARG A 59 -5.04 20.85 1.01
C ARG A 59 -4.00 20.82 -0.10
N TYR A 60 -3.96 19.76 -0.90
CA TYR A 60 -2.85 19.51 -1.83
C TYR A 60 -3.23 19.52 -3.31
N GLY A 61 -4.51 19.70 -3.63
CA GLY A 61 -5.01 19.69 -5.01
C GLY A 61 -4.53 18.46 -5.79
N ARG A 62 -3.95 18.68 -6.98
CA ARG A 62 -3.46 17.59 -7.85
C ARG A 62 -2.33 16.76 -7.23
N ALA A 63 -1.61 17.28 -6.23
CA ALA A 63 -0.54 16.57 -5.57
C ALA A 63 -1.03 15.63 -4.44
N ALA A 64 -2.32 15.67 -4.08
CA ALA A 64 -2.88 14.91 -2.97
C ALA A 64 -2.57 13.40 -3.01
N PRO A 65 -2.66 12.69 -4.16
CA PRO A 65 -2.33 11.26 -4.20
C PRO A 65 -0.86 10.98 -3.87
N ILE A 66 0.04 11.85 -4.31
CA ILE A 66 1.48 11.72 -4.06
C ILE A 66 1.79 12.00 -2.58
N LYS A 67 1.19 13.04 -2.00
CA LYS A 67 1.35 13.36 -0.57
C LYS A 67 0.82 12.26 0.33
N ARG A 68 -0.33 11.70 0.00
CA ARG A 68 -0.87 10.51 0.65
C ARG A 68 0.11 9.33 0.56
N ASN A 69 0.71 9.07 -0.60
CA ASN A 69 1.68 7.98 -0.74
C ASN A 69 2.90 8.20 0.16
N ASP A 70 3.43 9.43 0.26
CA ASP A 70 4.50 9.77 1.19
C ASP A 70 4.08 9.51 2.65
N GLU A 71 2.84 9.83 3.04
CA GLU A 71 2.30 9.56 4.38
C GLU A 71 2.27 8.05 4.70
N ILE A 72 1.79 7.23 3.77
CA ILE A 72 1.80 5.75 3.91
C ILE A 72 3.24 5.25 4.12
N ILE A 73 4.18 5.68 3.28
CA ILE A 73 5.59 5.25 3.35
C ILE A 73 6.19 5.60 4.72
N ASN A 74 5.93 6.81 5.21
CA ASN A 74 6.48 7.27 6.48
C ASN A 74 5.87 6.54 7.67
N TYR A 75 4.57 6.22 7.59
CA TYR A 75 3.82 5.59 8.67
C TYR A 75 4.14 4.09 8.84
N ALA A 76 4.38 3.38 7.74
CA ALA A 76 4.60 1.93 7.75
C ALA A 76 6.06 1.54 8.04
N ASP A 77 6.26 0.37 8.64
CA ASP A 77 7.58 -0.21 8.91
C ASP A 77 8.14 -0.90 7.65
N GLU A 78 7.27 -1.62 6.94
CA GLU A 78 7.56 -2.36 5.71
C GLU A 78 6.49 -2.08 4.65
N ILE A 79 6.84 -2.23 3.38
CA ILE A 79 5.93 -2.03 2.24
C ILE A 79 5.92 -3.27 1.35
N ILE A 80 4.72 -3.74 1.00
CA ILE A 80 4.50 -4.68 -0.09
C ILE A 80 3.73 -3.98 -1.22
N ALA A 81 4.27 -4.08 -2.44
CA ALA A 81 3.72 -3.45 -3.63
C ALA A 81 3.34 -4.50 -4.68
N PHE A 82 2.05 -4.60 -4.99
CA PHE A 82 1.54 -5.39 -6.10
C PHE A 82 1.51 -4.53 -7.36
N TRP A 83 2.35 -4.84 -8.34
CA TRP A 83 2.62 -3.94 -9.46
C TRP A 83 2.49 -4.61 -10.83
N ASP A 84 1.76 -3.95 -11.72
CA ASP A 84 1.51 -4.34 -13.11
C ASP A 84 2.66 -3.96 -14.06
N GLY A 85 3.80 -3.51 -13.52
CA GLY A 85 4.92 -2.99 -14.29
C GLY A 85 4.69 -1.63 -14.96
N ALA A 86 3.46 -1.09 -14.92
CA ALA A 86 3.06 0.11 -15.68
C ALA A 86 2.59 1.28 -14.80
N SER A 87 2.00 0.99 -13.64
CA SER A 87 1.45 2.02 -12.74
C SER A 87 2.53 2.97 -12.26
N LYS A 88 2.44 4.22 -12.71
CA LYS A 88 3.34 5.31 -12.29
C LYS A 88 3.22 5.61 -10.80
N GLY A 89 2.02 5.49 -10.24
CA GLY A 89 1.77 5.71 -8.81
C GLY A 89 2.47 4.66 -7.95
N THR A 90 2.33 3.39 -8.29
CA THR A 90 3.00 2.28 -7.59
C THR A 90 4.52 2.38 -7.74
N GLN A 91 5.01 2.65 -8.96
CA GLN A 91 6.42 2.86 -9.22
C GLN A 91 7.01 4.02 -8.39
N TYR A 92 6.28 5.13 -8.28
CA TYR A 92 6.66 6.27 -7.45
C TYR A 92 6.85 5.84 -5.99
N THR A 93 5.84 5.18 -5.41
CA THR A 93 5.86 4.78 -4.00
C THR A 93 7.00 3.82 -3.70
N VAL A 94 7.24 2.82 -4.56
CA VAL A 94 8.37 1.88 -4.44
C VAL A 94 9.71 2.61 -4.44
N LYS A 95 9.97 3.44 -5.45
CA LYS A 95 11.23 4.19 -5.57
C LYS A 95 11.44 5.13 -4.39
N ARG A 96 10.37 5.79 -3.94
CA ARG A 96 10.41 6.73 -2.82
C ARG A 96 10.74 6.04 -1.51
N ALA A 97 10.11 4.89 -1.25
CA ALA A 97 10.34 4.07 -0.07
C ALA A 97 11.77 3.50 -0.02
N GLN A 98 12.27 2.99 -1.14
CA GLN A 98 13.65 2.52 -1.28
C GLN A 98 14.66 3.65 -0.99
N LYS A 99 14.41 4.86 -1.51
CA LYS A 99 15.24 6.04 -1.19
C LYS A 99 15.24 6.42 0.29
N LEU A 100 14.19 6.08 1.02
CA LEU A 100 14.08 6.31 2.47
C LEU A 100 14.64 5.14 3.30
N GLY A 101 15.21 4.11 2.65
CA GLY A 101 15.74 2.93 3.34
C GLY A 101 14.66 2.01 3.91
N LYS A 102 13.40 2.15 3.48
CA LYS A 102 12.32 1.24 3.90
C LYS A 102 12.52 -0.12 3.24
N LYS A 103 12.15 -1.19 3.95
CA LYS A 103 12.04 -2.53 3.37
C LYS A 103 10.86 -2.55 2.41
N VAL A 104 11.11 -2.88 1.14
CA VAL A 104 10.09 -2.91 0.08
C VAL A 104 10.15 -4.25 -0.64
N THR A 105 9.04 -4.96 -0.66
CA THR A 105 8.83 -6.18 -1.45
C THR A 105 7.92 -5.86 -2.63
N VAL A 106 8.37 -6.16 -3.85
CA VAL A 106 7.60 -5.91 -5.08
C VAL A 106 7.16 -7.24 -5.66
N ILE A 107 5.85 -7.41 -5.83
CA ILE A 107 5.24 -8.58 -6.49
C ILE A 107 4.71 -8.11 -7.84
N ILE A 108 5.25 -8.67 -8.92
CA ILE A 108 4.80 -8.38 -10.29
C ILE A 108 3.67 -9.33 -10.65
N LEU A 109 2.51 -8.78 -11.04
CA LEU A 109 1.31 -9.52 -11.46
C LEU A 109 0.71 -8.91 -12.72
#